data_AF-A0A945CKX4-F1
#
_entry.id   AF-A0A945CKX4-F1
#
_cell.length_a   1.000
_cell.length_b   1.000
_cell.length_c   1.000
_cell.angle_alpha   90.00
_cell.angle_beta   90.00
_cell.angle_gamma   90.00
#
_symmetry.space_group_name_H-M   'P 1'
#
loop_
_entity.id
_entity.type
_entity.pdbx_description
1 polymer ?
#
loop_
_entity_poly.entity_id
_entity_poly.type
_entity_poly.pdbx_seq_one_letter_code
_entity_poly.pdbx_strand_id
1 'polypeptide(L)'
;YMNSTCVEIKVVGASHMWVTAPYFNCPKGLLEVMDGIAEGEIDEPAEFAELNRLVKERMAATVRETAENLDRTWHRRGETGCFPLASCLIADCLERGVDFDRGGARYNWVENSFVGLANLVDSLVAVEELVYETEGPEGLSLGAFREILRADFEGHEPLRQRILNRLPSYGNDDDRADGLAVEWAEFLAATTEGNVVGLHPYVPGYFCWVVHTHFGADTGATPDGRKAGLPLADGAGAAQGRERSGPTASVLSTTKWDHRKALGGLVHNVKFSKNALSTDQGIEALGNLIETYLRRGGFEIQVNVVSADILRDAQEHPENHADLLVRVAGYSDYFVHLDAKMQGEVIERTEHEFA
;
A
#
# COMPACT_ATOMS: atom_id res chain seq x y z
N TYR A 1 -17.47 16.24 3.69
CA TYR A 1 -17.33 14.83 3.27
C TYR A 1 -17.35 13.96 4.53
N MET A 2 -17.44 12.64 4.39
CA MET A 2 -17.22 11.68 5.47
C MET A 2 -16.37 10.52 4.92
N ASN A 3 -15.73 9.76 5.80
CA ASN A 3 -15.17 8.46 5.40
C ASN A 3 -16.31 7.46 5.20
N SER A 4 -16.28 6.67 4.12
CA SER A 4 -17.31 5.67 3.84
C SER A 4 -17.21 4.47 4.76
N THR A 5 -15.99 3.99 4.96
CA THR A 5 -15.64 2.75 5.64
C THR A 5 -14.38 3.00 6.46
N CYS A 6 -13.21 2.89 5.86
CA CYS A 6 -11.94 3.08 6.54
C CYS A 6 -11.49 4.53 6.36
N VAL A 7 -10.96 4.83 5.18
CA VAL A 7 -10.36 6.13 4.85
C VAL A 7 -10.91 6.74 3.56
N GLU A 8 -11.72 6.00 2.80
CA GLU A 8 -12.23 6.43 1.51
C GLU A 8 -13.26 7.54 1.71
N ILE A 9 -13.17 8.64 0.96
CA ILE A 9 -13.99 9.84 1.21
C ILE A 9 -15.19 9.94 0.29
N LYS A 10 -16.34 10.33 0.84
CA LYS A 10 -17.57 10.54 0.06
C LYS A 10 -18.41 11.72 0.52
N VAL A 11 -19.33 12.15 -0.33
CA VAL A 11 -20.39 13.09 0.03
C VAL A 11 -21.55 12.30 0.65
N VAL A 12 -21.87 12.62 1.90
CA VAL A 12 -22.90 11.91 2.67
C VAL A 12 -24.24 11.97 1.96
N GLY A 13 -24.90 10.82 1.81
CA GLY A 13 -26.24 10.74 1.23
C GLY A 13 -26.33 11.17 -0.24
N ALA A 14 -25.22 11.30 -0.97
CA ALA A 14 -25.23 11.72 -2.38
C ALA A 14 -24.26 10.93 -3.27
N SER A 15 -23.47 10.02 -2.68
CA SER A 15 -22.45 9.24 -3.37
C SER A 15 -22.80 7.76 -3.40
N HIS A 16 -22.57 7.12 -4.54
CA HIS A 16 -22.46 5.67 -4.69
C HIS A 16 -21.04 5.33 -5.09
N MET A 17 -20.44 4.36 -4.41
CA MET A 17 -19.08 3.93 -4.66
C MET A 17 -18.96 2.42 -4.51
N TRP A 18 -18.24 1.80 -5.43
CA TRP A 18 -17.80 0.41 -5.26
C TRP A 18 -16.44 0.44 -4.59
N VAL A 19 -16.43 0.12 -3.30
CA VAL A 19 -15.24 0.22 -2.46
C VAL A 19 -14.29 -0.94 -2.74
N THR A 20 -13.03 -0.62 -3.03
CA THR A 20 -11.91 -1.57 -3.11
C THR A 20 -12.16 -2.75 -4.07
N ALA A 21 -12.60 -2.43 -5.28
CA ALA A 21 -12.97 -3.38 -6.32
C ALA A 21 -11.99 -3.32 -7.50
N PRO A 22 -10.88 -4.09 -7.51
CA PRO A 22 -10.29 -4.88 -6.44
C PRO A 22 -9.00 -4.24 -5.87
N TYR A 23 -8.28 -5.00 -5.05
CA TYR A 23 -6.92 -4.69 -4.65
C TYR A 23 -5.89 -5.21 -5.68
N PHE A 24 -4.79 -4.48 -5.87
CA PHE A 24 -3.68 -4.82 -6.74
C PHE A 24 -2.39 -4.95 -5.94
N ASN A 25 -1.69 -6.08 -6.10
CA ASN A 25 -0.39 -6.33 -5.49
C ASN A 25 0.71 -5.69 -6.35
N CYS A 26 1.31 -4.59 -5.90
CA CYS A 26 2.30 -3.85 -6.68
C CYS A 26 3.59 -4.64 -6.96
N PRO A 27 4.23 -5.30 -5.96
CA PRO A 27 5.45 -6.10 -6.22
C PRO A 27 5.25 -7.24 -7.21
N LYS A 28 4.03 -7.79 -7.30
CA LYS A 28 3.73 -8.91 -8.20
C LYS A 28 4.03 -8.57 -9.67
N GLY A 29 3.79 -7.33 -10.11
CA GLY A 29 4.11 -6.92 -11.48
C GLY A 29 5.60 -7.06 -11.81
N LEU A 30 6.48 -6.71 -10.86
CA LEU A 30 7.93 -6.87 -11.02
C LEU A 30 8.33 -8.34 -11.01
N LEU A 31 7.79 -9.12 -10.09
CA LEU A 31 8.09 -10.56 -9.99
C LEU A 31 7.68 -11.32 -11.26
N GLU A 32 6.53 -11.00 -11.85
CA GLU A 32 6.07 -11.62 -13.10
C GLU A 32 6.98 -11.30 -14.29
N VAL A 33 7.49 -10.07 -14.37
CA VAL A 33 8.47 -9.70 -15.41
C VAL A 33 9.80 -10.45 -15.18
N MET A 34 10.27 -10.52 -13.93
CA MET A 34 11.48 -11.28 -13.59
C MET A 34 11.32 -12.79 -13.86
N ASP A 35 10.13 -13.35 -13.63
CA ASP A 35 9.81 -14.74 -13.99
C ASP A 35 9.90 -14.96 -15.49
N GLY A 36 9.28 -14.09 -16.30
CA GLY A 36 9.37 -14.16 -17.76
C GLY A 36 10.81 -14.06 -18.28
N ILE A 37 11.67 -13.27 -17.63
CA ILE A 37 13.11 -13.20 -17.96
C ILE A 37 13.83 -14.49 -17.58
N ALA A 38 13.60 -15.00 -16.37
CA ALA A 38 14.23 -16.24 -15.90
C ALA A 38 13.82 -17.48 -16.74
N GLU A 39 12.61 -17.45 -17.30
CA GLU A 39 12.05 -18.50 -18.16
C GLU A 39 12.41 -18.35 -19.63
N GLY A 40 13.06 -17.22 -20.00
CA GLY A 40 13.44 -16.91 -21.38
C GLY A 40 12.27 -16.51 -22.27
N GLU A 41 11.13 -16.11 -21.68
CA GLU A 41 9.97 -15.56 -22.38
C GLU A 41 10.13 -14.06 -22.71
N ILE A 42 10.92 -13.36 -21.90
CA ILE A 42 11.25 -11.94 -22.05
C ILE A 42 12.77 -11.81 -22.13
N ASP A 43 13.27 -11.10 -23.14
CA ASP A 43 14.69 -10.78 -23.23
C ASP A 43 15.11 -9.87 -22.05
N GLU A 44 16.25 -10.16 -21.43
CA GLU A 44 16.73 -9.35 -20.31
C GLU A 44 17.02 -7.91 -20.76
N PRO A 45 16.31 -6.89 -20.23
CA PRO A 45 16.47 -5.51 -20.66
C PRO A 45 17.84 -4.97 -20.28
N ALA A 46 18.50 -4.29 -21.22
CA ALA A 46 19.86 -3.78 -21.05
C ALA A 46 19.94 -2.55 -20.13
N GLU A 47 18.84 -1.82 -19.98
CA GLU A 47 18.76 -0.60 -19.16
C GLU A 47 17.61 -0.70 -18.16
N PHE A 48 17.82 -0.16 -16.95
CA PHE A 48 16.80 -0.12 -15.90
C PHE A 48 15.50 0.55 -16.37
N ALA A 49 15.60 1.61 -17.18
CA ALA A 49 14.44 2.30 -17.73
C ALA A 49 13.54 1.37 -18.57
N GLU A 50 14.13 0.39 -19.27
CA GLU A 50 13.38 -0.59 -20.04
C GLU A 50 12.70 -1.62 -19.14
N LEU A 51 13.38 -2.10 -18.09
CA LEU A 51 12.74 -2.94 -17.07
C LEU A 51 11.54 -2.22 -16.44
N ASN A 52 11.74 -1.00 -15.97
CA ASN A 52 10.71 -0.20 -15.33
C ASN A 52 9.50 -0.01 -16.27
N ARG A 53 9.74 0.21 -17.57
CA ARG A 53 8.68 0.25 -18.59
C ARG A 53 7.92 -1.08 -18.71
N LEU A 54 8.61 -2.22 -18.76
CA LEU A 54 7.97 -3.54 -18.84
C LEU A 54 7.09 -3.83 -17.62
N VAL A 55 7.54 -3.49 -16.42
CA VAL A 55 6.76 -3.65 -15.19
C VAL A 55 5.52 -2.76 -15.22
N LYS A 56 5.66 -1.51 -15.68
CA LYS A 56 4.52 -0.60 -15.88
C LYS A 56 3.51 -1.15 -16.87
N GLU A 57 3.97 -1.63 -18.03
CA GLU A 57 3.09 -2.24 -19.04
C GLU A 57 2.33 -3.44 -18.49
N ARG A 58 3.02 -4.29 -17.70
CA ARG A 58 2.39 -5.43 -17.02
C ARG A 58 1.32 -4.99 -16.03
N MET A 59 1.60 -4.00 -15.19
CA MET A 59 0.63 -3.45 -14.23
C MET A 59 -0.56 -2.79 -14.93
N ALA A 60 -0.32 -2.03 -16.00
CA ALA A 60 -1.39 -1.40 -16.78
C ALA A 60 -2.30 -2.41 -17.48
N ALA A 61 -1.74 -3.50 -17.99
CA ALA A 61 -2.54 -4.59 -18.56
C ALA A 61 -3.45 -5.22 -17.50
N THR A 62 -2.90 -5.54 -16.32
CA THR A 62 -3.67 -6.12 -15.20
C THR A 62 -4.79 -5.19 -14.72
N VAL A 63 -4.54 -3.89 -14.60
CA VAL A 63 -5.57 -2.90 -14.20
C VAL A 63 -6.68 -2.81 -15.25
N ARG A 64 -6.33 -2.77 -16.53
CA ARG A 64 -7.29 -2.70 -17.64
C ARG A 64 -8.17 -3.94 -17.72
N GLU A 65 -7.57 -5.13 -17.71
CA GLU A 65 -8.31 -6.40 -17.73
C GLU A 65 -9.28 -6.48 -16.55
N THR A 66 -8.83 -6.03 -15.38
CA THR A 66 -9.66 -5.97 -14.18
C THR A 66 -10.83 -5.00 -14.33
N ALA A 67 -10.61 -3.80 -14.87
CA ALA A 67 -11.68 -2.85 -15.15
C ALA A 67 -12.72 -3.45 -16.12
N GLU A 68 -12.27 -4.14 -17.17
CA GLU A 68 -13.16 -4.84 -18.11
C GLU A 68 -13.93 -5.98 -17.43
N ASN A 69 -13.33 -6.69 -16.46
CA ASN A 69 -14.01 -7.72 -15.67
C ASN A 69 -15.11 -7.11 -14.76
N LEU A 70 -14.82 -5.96 -14.14
CA LEU A 70 -15.78 -5.23 -13.32
C LEU A 70 -16.92 -4.67 -14.15
N ASP A 71 -16.64 -4.18 -15.35
CA ASP A 71 -17.65 -3.69 -16.29
C ASP A 71 -18.67 -4.80 -16.63
N ARG A 72 -18.18 -5.99 -16.96
CA ARG A 72 -19.04 -7.17 -17.16
C ARG A 72 -19.84 -7.54 -15.91
N THR A 73 -19.25 -7.35 -14.73
CA THR A 73 -19.93 -7.60 -13.45
C THR A 73 -21.03 -6.59 -13.19
N TRP A 74 -20.80 -5.31 -13.49
CA TRP A 74 -21.78 -4.24 -13.40
C TRP A 74 -22.98 -4.49 -14.31
N HIS A 75 -22.73 -4.85 -15.58
CA HIS A 75 -23.80 -5.21 -16.52
C HIS A 75 -24.63 -6.40 -16.05
N ARG A 76 -24.00 -7.48 -15.55
CA ARG A 76 -24.70 -8.66 -15.04
C ARG A 76 -25.55 -8.34 -13.81
N ARG A 77 -25.03 -7.52 -12.88
CA ARG A 77 -25.81 -7.04 -11.73
C ARG A 77 -27.06 -6.28 -12.21
N GLY A 78 -26.94 -5.57 -13.34
CA GLY A 78 -28.03 -4.92 -14.08
C GLY A 78 -29.28 -5.76 -14.29
N GLU A 79 -29.09 -7.04 -14.59
CA GLU A 79 -30.18 -7.93 -15.03
C GLU A 79 -31.06 -8.42 -13.87
N THR A 80 -30.51 -8.49 -12.66
CA THR A 80 -31.16 -9.17 -11.52
C THR A 80 -31.15 -8.35 -10.23
N GLY A 81 -30.39 -7.26 -10.16
CA GLY A 81 -30.17 -6.48 -8.95
C GLY A 81 -30.78 -5.08 -9.01
N CYS A 82 -31.45 -4.71 -7.92
CA CYS A 82 -31.87 -3.35 -7.61
C CYS A 82 -31.87 -3.19 -6.08
N PHE A 83 -31.55 -1.99 -5.59
CA PHE A 83 -31.42 -1.70 -4.16
C PHE A 83 -32.35 -0.54 -3.79
N PRO A 84 -33.68 -0.75 -3.88
CA PRO A 84 -34.66 0.33 -3.76
C PRO A 84 -34.58 1.07 -2.40
N LEU A 85 -34.28 0.35 -1.31
CA LEU A 85 -34.12 0.98 0.00
C LEU A 85 -32.93 1.93 0.05
N ALA A 86 -31.78 1.55 -0.52
CA ALA A 86 -30.61 2.41 -0.58
C ALA A 86 -30.88 3.63 -1.48
N SER A 87 -31.50 3.40 -2.64
CA SER A 87 -31.88 4.43 -3.59
C SER A 87 -32.84 5.48 -3.00
N CYS A 88 -33.73 5.12 -2.07
CA CYS A 88 -34.58 6.09 -1.37
C CYS A 88 -33.81 7.06 -0.45
N LEU A 89 -32.58 6.71 -0.04
CA LEU A 89 -31.76 7.45 0.92
C LEU A 89 -30.59 8.19 0.28
N ILE A 90 -30.43 8.08 -1.05
CA ILE A 90 -29.29 8.65 -1.78
C ILE A 90 -29.77 9.67 -2.79
N ALA A 91 -29.24 10.88 -2.67
CA ALA A 91 -29.60 12.03 -3.46
C ALA A 91 -29.45 11.77 -4.96
N ASP A 92 -30.47 12.31 -5.62
CA ASP A 92 -30.89 12.27 -7.02
C ASP A 92 -31.46 10.93 -7.52
N CYS A 93 -31.37 9.83 -6.76
CA CYS A 93 -31.92 8.53 -7.22
C CYS A 93 -33.45 8.60 -7.44
N LEU A 94 -34.19 9.14 -6.47
CA LEU A 94 -35.65 9.28 -6.53
C LEU A 94 -36.10 10.25 -7.63
N GLU A 95 -35.41 11.40 -7.75
CA GLU A 95 -35.71 12.41 -8.79
C GLU A 95 -35.48 11.85 -10.20
N ARG A 96 -34.41 11.07 -10.37
CA ARG A 96 -34.07 10.44 -11.66
C ARG A 96 -34.90 9.19 -11.94
N GLY A 97 -35.51 8.58 -10.93
CA GLY A 97 -36.17 7.27 -11.05
C GLY A 97 -35.19 6.14 -11.40
N VAL A 98 -33.92 6.27 -10.99
CA VAL A 98 -32.83 5.35 -11.29
C VAL A 98 -32.22 4.83 -9.99
N ASP A 99 -31.94 3.53 -9.94
CA ASP A 99 -31.28 2.90 -8.79
C ASP A 99 -29.86 3.45 -8.57
N PHE A 100 -29.41 3.50 -7.31
CA PHE A 100 -28.09 4.05 -6.97
C PHE A 100 -26.94 3.26 -7.63
N ASP A 101 -27.05 1.93 -7.77
CA ASP A 101 -26.06 1.06 -8.45
C ASP A 101 -26.11 1.21 -9.98
N ARG A 102 -27.07 1.97 -10.50
CA ARG A 102 -27.27 2.27 -11.93
C ARG A 102 -26.97 3.72 -12.29
N GLY A 103 -26.26 4.44 -11.42
CA GLY A 103 -25.93 5.84 -11.63
C GLY A 103 -27.01 6.83 -11.17
N GLY A 104 -27.98 6.36 -10.37
CA GLY A 104 -28.99 7.23 -9.77
C GLY A 104 -28.40 8.25 -8.81
N ALA A 105 -27.30 7.93 -8.13
CA ALA A 105 -26.67 8.83 -7.19
C ALA A 105 -26.11 10.09 -7.89
N ARG A 106 -26.03 11.20 -7.16
CA ARG A 106 -25.42 12.44 -7.67
C ARG A 106 -23.96 12.25 -8.07
N TYR A 107 -23.20 11.54 -7.25
CA TYR A 107 -21.79 11.21 -7.50
C TYR A 107 -21.64 9.69 -7.56
N ASN A 108 -20.96 9.18 -8.58
CA ASN A 108 -20.72 7.74 -8.75
C ASN A 108 -19.27 7.51 -9.16
N TRP A 109 -18.62 6.52 -8.57
CA TRP A 109 -17.31 6.03 -9.00
C TRP A 109 -17.12 4.58 -8.57
N VAL A 110 -16.14 3.93 -9.16
CA VAL A 110 -15.60 2.65 -8.70
C VAL A 110 -14.17 2.92 -8.27
N GLU A 111 -13.70 2.32 -7.19
CA GLU A 111 -12.32 2.51 -6.75
C GLU A 111 -11.58 1.18 -6.63
N ASN A 112 -10.32 1.20 -7.02
CA ASN A 112 -9.37 0.14 -6.70
C ASN A 112 -8.42 0.56 -5.59
N SER A 113 -7.60 -0.38 -5.15
CA SER A 113 -6.50 -0.04 -4.26
C SER A 113 -5.20 -0.75 -4.61
N PHE A 114 -4.09 -0.03 -4.50
CA PHE A 114 -2.74 -0.52 -4.71
C PHE A 114 -2.08 -0.85 -3.38
N VAL A 115 -1.55 -2.06 -3.25
CA VAL A 115 -0.98 -2.60 -2.00
C VAL A 115 0.50 -2.89 -2.22
N GLY A 116 1.35 -2.45 -1.29
CA GLY A 116 2.80 -2.67 -1.35
C GLY A 116 3.53 -1.73 -2.30
N LEU A 117 3.09 -0.47 -2.46
CA LEU A 117 3.82 0.53 -3.26
C LEU A 117 5.27 0.69 -2.75
N ALA A 118 5.46 0.80 -1.44
CA ALA A 118 6.79 0.89 -0.82
C ALA A 118 7.67 -0.33 -1.16
N ASN A 119 7.11 -1.54 -1.10
CA ASN A 119 7.84 -2.76 -1.46
C ASN A 119 8.26 -2.76 -2.94
N LEU A 120 7.40 -2.29 -3.85
CA LEU A 120 7.75 -2.19 -5.26
C LEU A 120 8.87 -1.16 -5.47
N VAL A 121 8.76 0.02 -4.86
CA VAL A 121 9.75 1.10 -4.95
C VAL A 121 11.11 0.64 -4.44
N ASP A 122 11.17 0.10 -3.22
CA ASP A 122 12.42 -0.39 -2.63
C ASP A 122 13.00 -1.57 -3.43
N SER A 123 12.13 -2.40 -4.04
CA SER A 123 12.57 -3.47 -4.92
C SER A 123 13.20 -2.93 -6.20
N LEU A 124 12.65 -1.87 -6.78
CA LEU A 124 13.20 -1.23 -7.97
C LEU A 124 14.53 -0.53 -7.68
N VAL A 125 14.67 0.13 -6.52
CA VAL A 125 15.97 0.66 -6.04
C VAL A 125 17.00 -0.47 -5.93
N ALA A 126 16.63 -1.59 -5.31
CA ALA A 126 17.54 -2.71 -5.15
C ALA A 126 17.94 -3.34 -6.49
N VAL A 127 17.00 -3.47 -7.43
CA VAL A 127 17.30 -3.98 -8.77
C VAL A 127 18.18 -3.03 -9.56
N GLU A 128 17.87 -1.73 -9.57
CA GLU A 128 18.69 -0.71 -10.25
C GLU A 128 20.14 -0.77 -9.76
N GLU A 129 20.37 -0.78 -8.45
CA GLU A 129 21.73 -0.83 -7.91
C GLU A 129 22.44 -2.17 -8.17
N LEU A 130 21.79 -3.30 -7.87
CA LEU A 130 22.46 -4.61 -7.88
C LEU A 130 22.62 -5.22 -9.27
N VAL A 131 21.77 -4.83 -10.22
CA VAL A 131 21.77 -5.38 -11.58
C VAL A 131 22.36 -4.40 -12.58
N TYR A 132 22.00 -3.12 -12.50
CA TYR A 132 22.32 -2.14 -13.54
C TYR A 132 23.50 -1.23 -13.19
N GLU A 133 23.78 -0.98 -11.91
CA GLU A 133 24.88 -0.10 -11.48
C GLU A 133 26.11 -0.87 -10.98
N THR A 134 25.93 -2.07 -10.42
CA THR A 134 27.04 -2.87 -9.87
C THR A 134 27.82 -3.57 -10.98
N GLU A 135 29.04 -3.12 -11.26
CA GLU A 135 29.94 -3.74 -12.22
C GLU A 135 30.76 -4.90 -11.64
N GLY A 136 31.21 -5.82 -12.50
CA GLY A 136 32.17 -6.86 -12.14
C GLY A 136 31.54 -8.11 -11.49
N PRO A 137 32.31 -8.90 -10.72
CA PRO A 137 31.87 -10.21 -10.21
C PRO A 137 30.78 -10.14 -9.13
N GLU A 138 30.48 -8.94 -8.63
CA GLU A 138 29.43 -8.70 -7.63
C GLU A 138 28.08 -8.29 -8.27
N GLY A 139 28.06 -7.98 -9.58
CA GLY A 139 26.84 -7.66 -10.31
C GLY A 139 25.98 -8.89 -10.54
N LEU A 140 24.65 -8.73 -10.39
CA LEU A 140 23.67 -9.78 -10.63
C LEU A 140 22.99 -9.56 -11.98
N SER A 141 22.63 -10.62 -12.69
CA SER A 141 21.59 -10.52 -13.73
C SER A 141 20.20 -10.58 -13.10
N LEU A 142 19.17 -10.12 -13.81
CA LEU A 142 17.77 -10.24 -13.35
C LEU A 142 17.39 -11.70 -13.13
N GLY A 143 17.80 -12.59 -14.04
CA GLY A 143 17.56 -14.03 -13.90
C GLY A 143 18.24 -14.61 -12.65
N ALA A 144 19.50 -14.25 -12.39
CA ALA A 144 20.22 -14.71 -11.19
C ALA A 144 19.57 -14.17 -9.91
N PHE A 145 19.19 -12.89 -9.89
CA PHE A 145 18.50 -12.32 -8.73
C PHE A 145 17.13 -12.99 -8.52
N ARG A 146 16.40 -13.31 -9.60
CA ARG A 146 15.12 -14.02 -9.51
C ARG A 146 15.27 -15.40 -8.86
N GLU A 147 16.30 -16.16 -9.19
CA GLU A 147 16.57 -17.45 -8.57
C GLU A 147 16.89 -17.33 -7.07
N ILE A 148 17.63 -16.31 -6.65
CA ILE A 148 17.86 -16.00 -5.23
C ILE A 148 16.54 -15.76 -4.50
N LEU A 149 15.61 -15.03 -5.13
CA LEU A 149 14.28 -14.76 -4.56
C LEU A 149 13.41 -16.03 -4.51
N ARG A 150 13.48 -16.91 -5.52
CA ARG A 150 12.79 -18.22 -5.53
C ARG A 150 13.29 -19.12 -4.38
N ALA A 151 14.57 -18.98 -4.00
CA ALA A 151 15.17 -19.65 -2.85
C ALA A 151 14.94 -18.90 -1.51
N ASP A 152 14.10 -17.86 -1.46
CA ASP A 152 13.84 -17.06 -0.25
C ASP A 152 15.12 -16.54 0.44
N PHE A 153 16.12 -16.15 -0.36
CA PHE A 153 17.46 -15.74 0.07
C PHE A 153 18.28 -16.84 0.79
N GLU A 154 17.89 -18.12 0.71
CA GLU A 154 18.67 -19.22 1.25
C GLU A 154 20.07 -19.26 0.61
N GLY A 155 21.12 -19.27 1.43
CA GLY A 155 22.51 -19.16 0.97
C GLY A 155 22.97 -17.74 0.60
N HIS A 156 22.07 -16.75 0.62
CA HIS A 156 22.32 -15.36 0.20
C HIS A 156 21.98 -14.32 1.29
N GLU A 157 22.00 -14.71 2.56
CA GLU A 157 21.71 -13.79 3.68
C GLU A 157 22.63 -12.55 3.72
N PRO A 158 23.93 -12.60 3.39
CA PRO A 158 24.75 -11.38 3.31
C PRO A 158 24.23 -10.35 2.29
N LEU A 159 23.74 -10.82 1.14
CA LEU A 159 23.12 -9.97 0.12
C LEU A 159 21.82 -9.35 0.67
N ARG A 160 20.97 -10.17 1.29
CA ARG A 160 19.75 -9.69 1.93
C ARG A 160 20.05 -8.62 2.98
N GLN A 161 21.05 -8.83 3.84
CA GLN A 161 21.44 -7.83 4.84
C GLN A 161 22.03 -6.55 4.22
N ARG A 162 22.71 -6.63 3.08
CA ARG A 162 23.12 -5.45 2.30
C ARG A 162 21.87 -4.69 1.83
N ILE A 163 20.91 -5.38 1.20
CA ILE A 163 19.65 -4.79 0.74
C ILE A 163 18.93 -4.08 1.88
N LEU A 164 18.72 -4.80 3.00
CA LEU A 164 18.00 -4.25 4.14
C LEU A 164 18.72 -3.02 4.70
N ASN A 165 20.03 -3.07 4.94
CA ASN A 165 20.71 -2.11 5.82
C ASN A 165 21.54 -1.03 5.09
N ARG A 166 21.81 -1.19 3.79
CA ARG A 166 22.72 -0.31 3.05
C ARG A 166 22.06 0.41 1.89
N LEU A 167 21.03 -0.18 1.29
CA LEU A 167 20.36 0.45 0.16
C LEU A 167 19.38 1.53 0.64
N PRO A 168 19.15 2.58 -0.17
CA PRO A 168 18.09 3.54 0.08
C PRO A 168 16.72 2.86 0.14
N SER A 169 15.83 3.38 0.98
CA SER A 169 14.45 2.90 1.10
C SER A 169 13.49 4.05 1.30
N TYR A 170 12.31 3.94 0.71
CA TYR A 170 11.22 4.90 0.81
C TYR A 170 10.81 5.12 2.28
N GLY A 171 10.45 6.37 2.62
CA GLY A 171 10.14 6.76 4.01
C GLY A 171 11.30 7.35 4.80
N ASN A 172 12.42 7.65 4.15
CA ASN A 172 13.65 8.15 4.79
C ASN A 172 14.09 9.54 4.30
N ASP A 173 13.21 10.25 3.59
CA ASP A 173 13.47 11.48 2.82
C ASP A 173 14.63 11.31 1.81
N ASP A 174 14.67 10.15 1.14
CA ASP A 174 15.70 9.83 0.15
C ASP A 174 15.18 10.14 -1.27
N ASP A 175 15.90 10.97 -2.02
CA ASP A 175 15.43 11.44 -3.33
C ASP A 175 15.33 10.35 -4.38
N ARG A 176 16.14 9.28 -4.30
CA ARG A 176 16.10 8.18 -5.26
C ARG A 176 14.86 7.32 -5.02
N ALA A 177 14.69 6.85 -3.79
CA ALA A 177 13.53 6.01 -3.44
C ALA A 177 12.22 6.80 -3.56
N ASP A 178 12.18 8.03 -3.05
CA ASP A 178 10.98 8.85 -3.11
C ASP A 178 10.65 9.32 -4.53
N GLY A 179 11.66 9.55 -5.37
CA GLY A 179 11.47 9.85 -6.79
C GLY A 179 10.76 8.73 -7.54
N LEU A 180 11.16 7.48 -7.30
CA LEU A 180 10.46 6.31 -7.84
C LEU A 180 9.04 6.17 -7.27
N ALA A 181 8.83 6.47 -5.98
CA ALA A 181 7.49 6.48 -5.40
C ALA A 181 6.56 7.50 -6.07
N VAL A 182 7.05 8.72 -6.35
CA VAL A 182 6.32 9.74 -7.10
C VAL A 182 5.97 9.25 -8.50
N GLU A 183 6.96 8.74 -9.24
CA GLU A 183 6.78 8.26 -10.60
C GLU A 183 5.73 7.12 -10.67
N TRP A 184 5.80 6.16 -9.75
CA TRP A 184 4.89 5.04 -9.70
C TRP A 184 3.50 5.41 -9.22
N ALA A 185 3.37 6.29 -8.21
CA ALA A 185 2.08 6.78 -7.76
C ALA A 185 1.34 7.50 -8.89
N GLU A 186 2.01 8.40 -9.61
CA GLU A 186 1.44 9.11 -10.76
C GLU A 186 1.03 8.16 -11.88
N PHE A 187 1.88 7.19 -12.22
CA PHE A 187 1.60 6.20 -13.24
C PHE A 187 0.38 5.33 -12.90
N LEU A 188 0.32 4.81 -11.67
CA LEU A 188 -0.78 3.95 -11.22
C LEU A 188 -2.10 4.73 -11.16
N ALA A 189 -2.06 5.97 -10.68
CA ALA A 189 -3.23 6.84 -10.68
C ALA A 189 -3.75 7.11 -12.10
N ALA A 190 -2.87 7.52 -13.02
CA ALA A 190 -3.24 7.77 -14.41
C ALA A 190 -3.75 6.50 -15.13
N THR A 191 -3.16 5.34 -14.81
CA THR A 191 -3.59 4.05 -15.34
C THR A 191 -5.00 3.72 -14.88
N THR A 192 -5.31 3.88 -13.59
CA THR A 192 -6.68 3.68 -13.08
C THR A 192 -7.66 4.65 -13.73
N GLU A 193 -7.35 5.96 -13.71
CA GLU A 193 -8.23 7.04 -14.23
C GLU A 193 -8.50 6.91 -15.75
N GLY A 194 -7.64 6.20 -16.48
CA GLY A 194 -7.82 5.89 -17.90
C GLY A 194 -8.92 4.86 -18.21
N ASN A 195 -9.55 4.27 -17.19
CA ASN A 195 -10.58 3.26 -17.33
C ASN A 195 -11.93 3.73 -16.77
N VAL A 196 -13.01 3.07 -17.21
CA VAL A 196 -14.37 3.25 -16.73
C VAL A 196 -14.99 1.87 -16.44
N VAL A 197 -15.89 1.81 -15.47
CA VAL A 197 -16.63 0.59 -15.10
C VAL A 197 -18.12 0.89 -15.19
N GLY A 198 -18.80 0.33 -16.19
CA GLY A 198 -20.17 0.69 -16.53
C GLY A 198 -20.26 2.18 -16.90
N LEU A 199 -20.99 2.94 -16.09
CA LEU A 199 -21.13 4.40 -16.24
C LEU A 199 -20.24 5.19 -15.28
N HIS A 200 -19.36 4.52 -14.54
CA HIS A 200 -18.65 5.10 -13.41
C HIS A 200 -17.16 5.30 -13.73
N PRO A 201 -16.59 6.48 -13.43
CA PRO A 201 -15.13 6.67 -13.43
C PRO A 201 -14.46 5.67 -12.48
N TYR A 202 -13.30 5.17 -12.88
CA TYR A 202 -12.45 4.35 -12.02
C TYR A 202 -11.40 5.24 -11.33
N VAL A 203 -11.30 5.17 -10.01
CA VAL A 203 -10.43 6.07 -9.21
C VAL A 203 -9.47 5.27 -8.33
N PRO A 204 -8.23 5.75 -8.12
CA PRO A 204 -7.23 4.99 -7.38
C PRO A 204 -7.36 5.15 -5.87
N GLY A 205 -6.83 4.16 -5.16
CA GLY A 205 -6.61 4.13 -3.72
C GLY A 205 -5.29 3.42 -3.40
N TYR A 206 -4.81 3.58 -2.17
CA TYR A 206 -3.59 2.96 -1.62
C TYR A 206 -3.83 2.41 -0.21
N PHE A 207 -5.10 2.20 0.12
CA PHE A 207 -5.54 1.62 1.39
C PHE A 207 -5.59 0.09 1.29
N CYS A 208 -5.06 -0.66 2.27
CA CYS A 208 -4.91 -2.11 2.13
C CYS A 208 -5.73 -2.99 3.09
N TRP A 209 -6.39 -2.44 4.12
CA TRP A 209 -7.04 -3.23 5.19
C TRP A 209 -6.19 -4.45 5.62
N VAL A 210 -6.76 -5.65 5.75
CA VAL A 210 -6.04 -6.93 5.98
C VAL A 210 -5.42 -7.51 4.70
N VAL A 211 -5.65 -6.92 3.53
CA VAL A 211 -5.19 -7.50 2.24
C VAL A 211 -3.67 -7.49 2.11
N HIS A 212 -2.96 -6.59 2.79
CA HIS A 212 -1.49 -6.59 2.81
C HIS A 212 -0.89 -7.88 3.42
N THR A 213 -1.57 -8.53 4.39
CA THR A 213 -1.12 -9.83 4.92
C THR A 213 -1.50 -10.98 4.00
N HIS A 214 -2.69 -10.95 3.38
CA HIS A 214 -3.11 -11.96 2.40
C HIS A 214 -2.21 -11.96 1.16
N PHE A 215 -2.02 -10.79 0.54
CA PHE A 215 -1.08 -10.63 -0.56
C PHE A 215 0.35 -10.97 -0.14
N GLY A 216 0.76 -10.58 1.06
CA GLY A 216 2.05 -10.97 1.62
C GLY A 216 2.25 -12.49 1.67
N ALA A 217 1.24 -13.22 2.16
CA ALA A 217 1.21 -14.68 2.24
C ALA A 217 1.31 -15.35 0.86
N ASP A 218 0.68 -14.77 -0.16
CA ASP A 218 0.66 -15.27 -1.53
C ASP A 218 1.83 -14.78 -2.39
N THR A 219 2.73 -13.96 -1.83
CA THR A 219 3.88 -13.39 -2.55
C THR A 219 5.19 -14.00 -2.06
N GLY A 220 5.99 -14.50 -2.99
CA GLY A 220 7.36 -14.95 -2.74
C GLY A 220 8.30 -13.81 -2.34
N ALA A 221 9.56 -14.10 -2.02
CA ALA A 221 10.51 -13.07 -1.63
C ALA A 221 10.63 -11.96 -2.69
N THR A 222 10.78 -10.71 -2.24
CA THR A 222 10.85 -9.54 -3.13
C THR A 222 12.24 -8.89 -3.10
N PRO A 223 12.66 -8.21 -4.18
CA PRO A 223 14.00 -7.60 -4.27
C PRO A 223 14.33 -6.61 -3.16
N ASP A 224 13.32 -6.00 -2.52
CA ASP A 224 13.48 -5.16 -1.33
C ASP A 224 14.08 -5.91 -0.12
N GLY A 225 14.22 -7.24 -0.16
CA GLY A 225 14.77 -8.06 0.93
C GLY A 225 13.70 -8.65 1.86
N ARG A 226 12.42 -8.44 1.56
CA ARG A 226 11.30 -9.09 2.25
C ARG A 226 11.27 -10.57 1.88
N LYS A 227 11.17 -11.43 2.89
CA LYS A 227 11.04 -12.88 2.71
C LYS A 227 9.63 -13.28 2.26
N ALA A 228 9.53 -14.44 1.64
CA ALA A 228 8.27 -15.02 1.18
C ALA A 228 7.27 -15.14 2.33
N GLY A 229 6.01 -14.83 2.05
CA GLY A 229 4.92 -15.00 3.02
C GLY A 229 4.78 -13.91 4.10
N LEU A 230 5.75 -12.99 4.23
CA LEU A 230 5.63 -11.85 5.15
C LEU A 230 4.59 -10.82 4.65
N PRO A 231 4.02 -9.96 5.50
CA PRO A 231 3.12 -8.89 5.05
C PRO A 231 3.79 -7.91 4.05
N LEU A 232 2.98 -7.32 3.18
CA LEU A 232 3.36 -6.12 2.41
C LEU A 232 3.17 -4.85 3.26
N ALA A 233 3.66 -3.71 2.77
CA ALA A 233 3.44 -2.41 3.40
C ALA A 233 1.95 -2.13 3.62
N ASP A 234 1.64 -1.54 4.78
CA ASP A 234 0.29 -1.43 5.35
C ASP A 234 -0.43 -0.10 5.00
N GLY A 235 0.03 0.58 3.94
CA GLY A 235 -0.55 1.83 3.45
C GLY A 235 0.38 2.59 2.50
N ALA A 236 0.34 3.92 2.60
CA ALA A 236 1.15 4.85 1.82
C ALA A 236 2.53 5.14 2.43
N GLY A 237 2.77 4.72 3.67
CA GLY A 237 4.06 4.84 4.36
C GLY A 237 5.10 3.83 3.87
N ALA A 238 6.26 3.82 4.52
CA ALA A 238 7.32 2.85 4.25
C ALA A 238 6.86 1.41 4.51
N ALA A 239 7.60 0.44 3.95
CA ALA A 239 7.45 -0.94 4.40
C ALA A 239 7.95 -1.10 5.85
N GLN A 240 7.42 -2.12 6.54
CA GLN A 240 7.68 -2.34 7.96
C GLN A 240 9.19 -2.44 8.25
N GLY A 241 9.67 -1.66 9.22
CA GLY A 241 11.07 -1.63 9.66
C GLY A 241 12.04 -0.93 8.69
N ARG A 242 11.56 -0.22 7.68
CA ARG A 242 12.40 0.52 6.71
C ARG A 242 12.68 1.96 7.12
N GLU A 243 11.93 2.53 8.03
CA GLU A 243 12.15 3.90 8.48
C GLU A 243 13.31 3.95 9.48
N ARG A 244 14.30 4.79 9.18
CA ARG A 244 15.54 4.98 9.95
C ARG A 244 15.83 6.45 10.21
N SER A 245 15.25 7.34 9.42
CA SER A 245 15.44 8.80 9.50
C SER A 245 14.40 9.51 10.38
N GLY A 246 13.58 8.74 11.12
CA GLY A 246 12.59 9.27 12.06
C GLY A 246 11.27 9.71 11.41
N PRO A 247 10.29 10.14 12.24
CA PRO A 247 8.91 10.36 11.81
C PRO A 247 8.76 11.54 10.84
N THR A 248 9.58 12.58 10.99
CA THR A 248 9.58 13.73 10.07
C THR A 248 9.99 13.30 8.66
N ALA A 249 11.04 12.48 8.52
CA ALA A 249 11.48 11.97 7.23
C ALA A 249 10.41 11.07 6.58
N SER A 250 9.74 10.23 7.39
CA SER A 250 8.62 9.39 6.91
C SER A 250 7.46 10.23 6.37
N VAL A 251 7.10 11.32 7.05
CA VAL A 251 6.12 12.31 6.58
C VAL A 251 6.59 13.02 5.31
N LEU A 252 7.85 13.44 5.24
CA LEU A 252 8.41 14.13 4.06
C LEU A 252 8.36 13.24 2.83
N SER A 253 8.83 11.99 2.92
CA SER A 253 8.76 10.99 1.85
C SER A 253 7.33 10.74 1.41
N THR A 254 6.44 10.46 2.36
CA THR A 254 5.05 10.09 2.01
C THR A 254 4.31 11.23 1.33
N THR A 255 4.64 12.48 1.66
CA THR A 255 4.00 13.65 1.07
C THR A 255 4.76 14.24 -0.13
N LYS A 256 5.74 13.52 -0.72
CA LYS A 256 6.39 13.92 -1.98
C LYS A 256 5.49 13.72 -3.20
N TRP A 257 4.58 12.75 -3.16
CA TRP A 257 3.62 12.48 -4.23
C TRP A 257 2.22 13.02 -3.92
N ASP A 258 1.43 13.27 -4.98
CA ASP A 258 0.14 13.93 -4.85
C ASP A 258 -0.99 12.97 -4.43
N HIS A 259 -1.46 13.13 -3.20
CA HIS A 259 -2.54 12.32 -2.64
C HIS A 259 -3.94 12.69 -3.17
N ARG A 260 -4.12 13.82 -3.86
CA ARG A 260 -5.45 14.33 -4.25
C ARG A 260 -6.22 13.37 -5.16
N LYS A 261 -5.51 12.55 -5.92
CA LYS A 261 -6.11 11.55 -6.83
C LYS A 261 -6.58 10.28 -6.11
N ALA A 262 -6.08 10.01 -4.90
CA ALA A 262 -6.36 8.80 -4.14
C ALA A 262 -7.72 8.85 -3.42
N LEU A 263 -8.81 9.11 -4.17
CA LEU A 263 -10.17 9.15 -3.60
C LEU A 263 -10.62 7.81 -3.01
N GLY A 264 -10.06 6.70 -3.51
CA GLY A 264 -10.17 5.36 -2.92
C GLY A 264 -9.44 5.20 -1.59
N GLY A 265 -8.91 6.31 -1.04
CA GLY A 265 -8.32 6.38 0.27
C GLY A 265 -6.87 5.92 0.31
N LEU A 266 -6.13 6.47 1.26
CA LEU A 266 -4.80 6.02 1.65
C LEU A 266 -4.61 6.30 3.13
N VAL A 267 -3.62 5.65 3.75
CA VAL A 267 -3.29 5.83 5.16
C VAL A 267 -1.78 5.91 5.33
N HIS A 268 -1.31 6.88 6.11
CA HIS A 268 0.05 6.91 6.64
C HIS A 268 0.02 6.45 8.11
N ASN A 269 0.44 5.21 8.36
CA ASN A 269 0.49 4.67 9.73
C ASN A 269 1.81 5.05 10.39
N VAL A 270 1.74 5.60 11.60
CA VAL A 270 2.92 5.88 12.45
C VAL A 270 2.71 5.27 13.82
N LYS A 271 3.74 4.62 14.37
CA LYS A 271 3.73 4.05 15.72
C LYS A 271 4.76 4.77 16.58
N PHE A 272 4.37 5.16 17.79
CA PHE A 272 5.22 5.82 18.78
C PHE A 272 5.31 5.00 20.06
N SER A 273 6.47 5.06 20.71
CA SER A 273 6.62 4.51 22.05
C SER A 273 5.76 5.29 23.06
N LYS A 274 5.32 4.62 24.12
CA LYS A 274 4.59 5.30 25.22
C LYS A 274 5.44 6.42 25.85
N ASN A 275 6.76 6.23 25.90
CA ASN A 275 7.69 7.20 26.45
C ASN A 275 7.80 8.45 25.57
N ALA A 276 7.74 8.31 24.25
CA ALA A 276 7.81 9.43 23.30
C ALA A 276 6.70 10.46 23.52
N LEU A 277 5.55 10.05 24.05
CA LEU A 277 4.40 10.91 24.31
C LEU A 277 4.10 11.12 25.81
N SER A 278 5.08 10.83 26.67
CA SER A 278 4.95 10.98 28.13
C SER A 278 5.15 12.40 28.64
N THR A 279 5.53 13.34 27.76
CA THR A 279 5.80 14.74 28.09
C THR A 279 4.98 15.69 27.21
N ASP A 280 4.72 16.91 27.72
CA ASP A 280 4.04 17.96 26.94
C ASP A 280 4.78 18.28 25.63
N GLN A 281 6.12 18.22 25.66
CA GLN A 281 6.96 18.42 24.47
C GLN A 281 6.76 17.31 23.43
N GLY A 282 6.65 16.04 23.85
CA GLY A 282 6.36 14.93 22.95
C GLY A 282 4.98 15.02 22.32
N ILE A 283 3.98 15.45 23.09
CA ILE A 283 2.61 15.69 22.61
C ILE A 283 2.59 16.85 21.60
N GLU A 284 3.30 17.95 21.89
CA GLU A 284 3.44 19.08 20.98
C GLU A 284 4.17 18.68 19.68
N ALA A 285 5.22 17.88 19.78
CA ALA A 285 5.97 17.37 18.63
C ALA A 285 5.09 16.51 17.71
N LEU A 286 4.24 15.64 18.28
CA LEU A 286 3.26 14.86 17.51
C LEU A 286 2.23 15.77 16.83
N GLY A 287 1.73 16.79 17.53
CA GLY A 287 0.82 17.79 16.96
C GLY A 287 1.43 18.49 15.75
N ASN A 288 2.69 18.94 15.88
CA ASN A 288 3.44 19.58 14.80
C ASN A 288 3.70 18.64 13.62
N LEU A 289 3.95 17.35 13.88
CA LEU A 289 4.13 16.34 12.84
C LEU A 289 2.84 16.13 12.03
N ILE A 290 1.70 15.96 12.72
CA ILE A 290 0.38 15.81 12.08
C ILE A 290 0.05 17.06 11.27
N GLU A 291 0.25 18.24 11.83
CA GLU A 291 0.00 19.50 11.13
C GLU A 291 0.88 19.63 9.88
N THR A 292 2.16 19.25 9.98
CA THR A 292 3.10 19.25 8.86
C THR A 292 2.63 18.29 7.76
N TYR A 293 2.25 17.07 8.10
CA TYR A 293 1.70 16.08 7.15
C TYR A 293 0.50 16.65 6.39
N LEU A 294 -0.49 17.19 7.11
CA LEU A 294 -1.71 17.75 6.52
C LEU A 294 -1.42 18.99 5.65
N ARG A 295 -0.53 19.90 6.10
CA ARG A 295 -0.14 21.09 5.33
C ARG A 295 0.59 20.76 4.03
N ARG A 296 1.26 19.62 3.98
CA ARG A 296 1.93 19.12 2.78
C ARG A 296 0.99 18.38 1.81
N GLY A 297 -0.32 18.33 2.10
CA GLY A 297 -1.29 17.64 1.27
C GLY A 297 -1.49 16.16 1.65
N GLY A 298 -1.00 15.76 2.82
CA GLY A 298 -1.29 14.47 3.42
C GLY A 298 -2.79 14.21 3.51
N PHE A 299 -3.22 12.98 3.23
CA PHE A 299 -4.64 12.62 3.11
C PHE A 299 -5.19 12.15 4.46
N GLU A 300 -4.54 11.16 5.06
CA GLU A 300 -4.93 10.59 6.34
C GLU A 300 -3.70 9.99 7.05
N ILE A 301 -3.60 10.26 8.36
CA ILE A 301 -2.51 9.78 9.22
C ILE A 301 -3.09 9.12 10.46
N GLN A 302 -2.55 7.95 10.83
CA GLN A 302 -2.99 7.17 11.98
C GLN A 302 -1.85 6.99 12.96
N VAL A 303 -2.10 7.35 14.22
CA VAL A 303 -1.11 7.27 15.28
C VAL A 303 -1.44 6.10 16.19
N ASN A 304 -0.51 5.15 16.29
CA ASN A 304 -0.54 4.09 17.29
C ASN A 304 0.46 4.42 18.41
N VAL A 305 0.05 4.25 19.67
CA VAL A 305 0.88 4.54 20.85
C VAL A 305 0.96 3.29 21.69
N VAL A 306 1.88 2.40 21.32
CA VAL A 306 2.07 1.10 21.96
C VAL A 306 3.52 0.67 21.74
N SER A 307 4.16 0.13 22.78
CA SER A 307 5.53 -0.39 22.65
C SER A 307 5.53 -1.82 22.15
N ALA A 308 6.56 -2.19 21.40
CA ALA A 308 6.74 -3.58 20.93
C ALA A 308 6.78 -4.60 22.08
N ASP A 309 7.30 -4.22 23.25
CA ASP A 309 7.36 -5.09 24.42
C ASP A 309 5.97 -5.40 25.00
N ILE A 310 5.05 -4.43 25.02
CA ILE A 310 3.65 -4.65 25.44
C ILE A 310 2.97 -5.59 24.45
N LEU A 311 3.21 -5.43 23.15
CA LEU A 311 2.63 -6.30 22.14
C LEU A 311 3.15 -7.73 22.24
N ARG A 312 4.46 -7.92 22.48
CA ARG A 312 5.04 -9.27 22.70
C ARG A 312 4.49 -9.91 23.97
N ASP A 313 4.39 -9.15 25.06
CA ASP A 313 3.77 -9.61 26.31
C ASP A 313 2.30 -10.00 26.08
N ALA A 314 1.58 -9.28 25.23
CA ALA A 314 0.21 -9.62 24.85
C ALA A 314 0.08 -10.87 23.96
N GLN A 315 1.14 -11.27 23.23
CA GLN A 315 1.18 -12.56 22.53
C GLN A 315 1.40 -13.72 23.51
N GLU A 316 2.26 -13.53 24.51
CA GLU A 316 2.60 -14.57 25.49
C GLU A 316 1.53 -14.72 26.58
N HIS A 317 0.90 -13.61 26.98
CA HIS A 317 -0.04 -13.51 28.09
C HIS A 317 -1.35 -12.77 27.71
N PRO A 318 -2.11 -13.24 26.71
CA PRO A 318 -3.28 -12.53 26.18
C PRO A 318 -4.37 -12.25 27.24
N GLU A 319 -4.44 -13.05 28.30
CA GLU A 319 -5.37 -12.85 29.42
C GLU A 319 -5.14 -11.54 30.19
N ASN A 320 -3.92 -11.00 30.15
CA ASN A 320 -3.54 -9.76 30.82
C ASN A 320 -3.78 -8.51 29.95
N HIS A 321 -4.11 -8.71 28.67
CA HIS A 321 -4.19 -7.67 27.64
C HIS A 321 -5.50 -7.73 26.85
N ALA A 322 -6.57 -8.25 27.46
CA ALA A 322 -7.86 -8.44 26.79
C ALA A 322 -8.50 -7.14 26.27
N ASP A 323 -8.14 -5.99 26.84
CA ASP A 323 -8.58 -4.65 26.45
C ASP A 323 -7.56 -3.88 25.60
N LEU A 324 -6.44 -4.50 25.23
CA LEU A 324 -5.38 -3.88 24.43
C LEU A 324 -5.86 -3.62 22.99
N LEU A 325 -6.29 -2.39 22.74
CA LEU A 325 -6.69 -1.94 21.41
C LEU A 325 -5.46 -1.47 20.63
N VAL A 326 -5.31 -1.96 19.40
CA VAL A 326 -4.24 -1.53 18.48
C VAL A 326 -4.83 -0.95 17.21
N ARG A 327 -4.08 -0.06 16.56
CA ARG A 327 -4.37 0.40 15.20
C ARG A 327 -3.75 -0.56 14.20
N VAL A 328 -4.57 -1.10 13.30
CA VAL A 328 -4.12 -1.92 12.16
C VAL A 328 -3.91 -0.98 10.96
N ALA A 329 -4.58 -1.19 9.83
CA ALA A 329 -4.58 -0.27 8.70
C ALA A 329 -6.03 0.17 8.46
N GLY A 330 -6.38 1.41 8.84
CA GLY A 330 -7.73 1.94 8.61
C GLY A 330 -8.76 1.66 9.70
N TYR A 331 -8.46 0.77 10.66
CA TYR A 331 -9.37 0.40 11.74
C TYR A 331 -8.59 0.03 13.02
N SER A 332 -9.32 -0.09 14.12
CA SER A 332 -8.80 -0.54 15.41
C SER A 332 -9.44 -1.86 15.79
N ASP A 333 -8.66 -2.76 16.39
CA ASP A 333 -9.13 -4.04 16.91
C ASP A 333 -8.38 -4.39 18.19
N TYR A 334 -8.90 -5.35 18.95
CA TYR A 334 -8.22 -5.89 20.11
C TYR A 334 -7.07 -6.79 19.65
N PHE A 335 -5.86 -6.50 20.12
CA PHE A 335 -4.64 -7.21 19.69
C PHE A 335 -4.75 -8.72 19.90
N VAL A 336 -5.39 -9.15 20.98
CA VAL A 336 -5.60 -10.56 21.33
C VAL A 336 -6.59 -11.29 20.40
N HIS A 337 -7.37 -10.56 19.61
CA HIS A 337 -8.28 -11.14 18.60
C HIS A 337 -7.64 -11.26 17.21
N LEU A 338 -6.47 -10.64 17.01
CA LEU A 338 -5.73 -10.73 15.75
C LEU A 338 -5.04 -12.10 15.66
N ASP A 339 -4.94 -12.65 14.45
CA ASP A 339 -4.14 -13.85 14.23
C ASP A 339 -2.64 -13.58 14.43
N ALA A 340 -1.86 -14.64 14.65
CA ALA A 340 -0.43 -14.52 14.96
C ALA A 340 0.38 -13.79 13.86
N LYS A 341 -0.04 -13.85 12.59
CA LYS A 341 0.65 -13.17 11.49
C LYS A 341 0.40 -11.66 11.58
N MET A 342 -0.85 -11.26 11.80
CA MET A 342 -1.22 -9.86 11.97
C MET A 342 -0.61 -9.26 13.24
N GLN A 343 -0.57 -10.01 14.34
CA GLN A 343 0.13 -9.57 15.56
C GLN A 343 1.61 -9.32 15.30
N GLY A 344 2.28 -10.24 14.59
CA GLY A 344 3.68 -10.09 14.18
C GLY A 344 3.91 -8.85 13.31
N GLU A 345 3.02 -8.60 12.34
CA GLU A 345 3.07 -7.40 11.49
C GLU A 345 3.03 -6.10 12.32
N VAL A 346 2.07 -5.97 13.24
CA VAL A 346 1.92 -4.77 14.09
C VAL A 346 3.15 -4.57 14.99
N ILE A 347 3.77 -5.66 15.45
CA ILE A 347 5.03 -5.63 16.21
C ILE A 347 6.19 -5.12 15.35
N GLU A 348 6.32 -5.62 14.12
CA GLU A 348 7.42 -5.29 13.19
C GLU A 348 7.38 -3.85 12.66
N ARG A 349 6.23 -3.16 12.72
CA ARG A 349 6.15 -1.73 12.38
C ARG A 349 7.16 -0.90 13.17
N THR A 350 7.75 0.11 12.53
CA THR A 350 8.75 0.99 13.15
C THR A 350 8.16 1.71 14.36
N GLU A 351 8.86 1.69 15.49
CA GLU A 351 8.50 2.47 16.69
C GLU A 351 9.34 3.76 16.71
N HIS A 352 8.69 4.91 16.54
CA HIS A 352 9.36 6.21 16.55
C HIS A 352 9.54 6.75 17.98
N GLU A 353 10.66 7.44 18.18
CA GLU A 353 10.92 8.30 19.33
C GLU A 353 11.16 9.74 18.86
N PHE A 354 10.79 10.72 19.69
CA PHE A 354 11.20 12.11 19.50
C PHE A 354 12.53 12.32 20.23
N ALA A 355 13.53 12.85 19.50
CA ALA A 355 14.84 13.17 20.04
C ALA A 355 14.86 14.52 20.77
#